data_AF-A0A7Y2UW67-F1
#
_entry.id   AF-A0A7Y2UW67-F1
#
_cell.length_a   1.000
_cell.length_b   1.000
_cell.length_c   1.000
_cell.angle_alpha   90.00
_cell.angle_beta   90.00
_cell.angle_gamma   90.00
#
_symmetry.space_group_name_H-M   'P 1'
#
loop_
_entity.id
_entity.type
_entity.pdbx_description
1 polymer ?
#
loop_
_entity_poly.entity_id
_entity_poly.type
_entity_poly.pdbx_seq_one_letter_code
_entity_poly.pdbx_strand_id
1 'polypeptide(L)'
;MRFIIPIAVVLLLLSACKTTHAVTVYNLEPAPVTLAKDIKRIGIVNEVGISDAKDQVSSLEALVKATDQKLANEGTEAAIEGLLAELQADKRFDTVMIIKSANSIWDSKRNEQQEIPWPELERLCLENKLDAVFSLASYQTDTRITERKSSMEELDLMRMAVMVPARELTLETLIENGWRIYDPFEKKVLDEIKVNEEIVLQAKAESAVSALRSMTNRADSLVSVSRGSGSSYGMRLKPVNKAIERQVYIKGSDRIEEAKEAVLNEDWLEAARLWQLELNHQKPAIRAMACHNMAVLYEIKNDLEKAIEWAVLAQTHEENKEHIGYLETLKECAKQKRLAEQQLEALAVFEQ
;
A
#
# COMPACT_ATOMS: atom_id res chain seq x y z
N MET A 1 -47.09 61.20 9.55
CA MET A 1 -46.30 60.25 10.35
C MET A 1 -46.27 58.91 9.63
N ARG A 2 -45.13 58.49 9.09
CA ARG A 2 -44.92 57.12 8.58
C ARG A 2 -43.41 56.83 8.45
N PHE A 3 -42.92 56.19 9.51
CA PHE A 3 -41.80 55.24 9.63
C PHE A 3 -40.70 55.24 8.55
N ILE A 4 -39.53 55.72 8.95
CA ILE A 4 -38.22 55.36 8.37
C ILE A 4 -37.78 54.08 9.08
N ILE A 5 -37.73 52.96 8.37
CA ILE A 5 -37.09 51.73 8.84
C ILE A 5 -35.66 51.76 8.29
N PRO A 6 -34.60 51.78 9.13
CA PRO A 6 -33.26 51.65 8.62
C PRO A 6 -33.08 50.21 8.14
N ILE A 7 -32.73 50.08 6.86
CA ILE A 7 -32.37 48.84 6.20
C ILE A 7 -31.26 48.18 7.02
N ALA A 8 -31.60 46.96 7.43
CA ALA A 8 -30.81 45.98 8.13
C ALA A 8 -29.30 46.16 7.94
N VAL A 9 -28.64 46.33 9.08
CA VAL A 9 -27.29 45.86 9.33
C VAL A 9 -27.22 44.41 8.80
N VAL A 10 -26.71 44.26 7.57
CA VAL A 10 -26.23 42.99 7.07
C VAL A 10 -25.02 42.67 7.94
N LEU A 11 -25.29 41.92 9.01
CA LEU A 11 -24.26 41.18 9.74
C LEU A 11 -23.57 40.30 8.70
N LEU A 12 -22.41 40.77 8.22
CA LEU A 12 -21.35 39.94 7.70
C LEU A 12 -20.94 39.00 8.83
N LEU A 13 -21.69 37.91 8.99
CA LEU A 13 -21.21 36.71 9.66
C LEU A 13 -20.09 36.17 8.78
N LEU A 14 -18.88 36.70 8.98
CA LEU A 14 -17.65 36.09 8.55
C LEU A 14 -17.57 34.75 9.29
N SER A 15 -18.13 33.70 8.69
CA SER A 15 -17.77 32.34 9.03
C SER A 15 -16.29 32.20 8.71
N ALA A 16 -15.45 32.33 9.74
CA ALA A 16 -14.03 32.02 9.65
C ALA A 16 -13.93 30.58 9.14
N CYS A 17 -13.53 30.43 7.88
CA CYS A 17 -13.32 29.12 7.27
C CYS A 17 -12.13 28.50 8.00
N LYS A 18 -12.38 27.46 8.81
CA LYS A 18 -11.32 26.70 9.49
C LYS A 18 -10.41 26.15 8.41
N THR A 19 -9.13 26.55 8.40
CA THR A 19 -8.15 26.14 7.39
C THR A 19 -7.14 25.20 8.04
N THR A 20 -6.90 24.07 7.41
CA THR A 20 -5.97 23.03 7.90
C THR A 20 -4.80 22.82 6.95
N HIS A 21 -3.76 22.17 7.46
CA HIS A 21 -2.62 21.68 6.71
C HIS A 21 -2.40 20.19 7.03
N ALA A 22 -2.13 19.39 6.00
CA ALA A 22 -1.86 17.97 6.15
C ALA A 22 -0.40 17.75 6.57
N VAL A 23 -0.19 16.92 7.59
CA VAL A 23 1.14 16.52 8.07
C VAL A 23 1.21 15.00 8.16
N THR A 24 2.38 14.44 7.90
CA THR A 24 2.58 12.98 7.93
C THR A 24 2.94 12.53 9.34
N VAL A 25 2.22 11.52 9.83
CA VAL A 25 2.43 10.87 11.11
C VAL A 25 2.67 9.38 10.88
N TYR A 26 3.56 8.77 11.67
CA TYR A 26 3.87 7.35 11.56
C TYR A 26 3.32 6.62 12.77
N ASN A 27 2.34 5.74 12.55
CA ASN A 27 1.77 4.90 13.59
C ASN A 27 2.15 3.44 13.37
N LEU A 28 2.51 2.76 14.46
CA LEU A 28 2.81 1.34 14.45
C LEU A 28 1.51 0.53 14.35
N GLU A 29 1.34 -0.23 13.27
CA GLU A 29 0.24 -1.18 13.08
C GLU A 29 0.76 -2.62 13.26
N PRO A 30 -0.05 -3.53 13.84
CA PRO A 30 0.33 -4.92 14.01
C PRO A 30 0.37 -5.65 12.66
N ALA A 31 1.07 -6.78 12.65
CA ALA A 31 1.04 -7.70 11.53
C ALA A 31 -0.41 -8.13 11.25
N PRO A 32 -0.92 -7.91 10.02
CA PRO A 32 -2.26 -8.37 9.64
C PRO A 32 -2.44 -9.88 9.77
N VAL A 33 -1.35 -10.64 9.62
CA VAL A 33 -1.33 -12.09 9.72
C VAL A 33 -0.46 -12.52 10.88
N THR A 34 -1.03 -13.31 11.79
CA THR A 34 -0.31 -13.88 12.94
C THR A 34 -0.28 -15.39 12.80
N LEU A 35 0.92 -15.96 12.86
CA LEU A 35 1.15 -17.41 12.85
C LEU A 35 1.34 -17.93 14.28
N ALA A 36 0.97 -19.19 14.49
CA ALA A 36 1.27 -19.89 15.74
C ALA A 36 2.79 -20.07 15.91
N LYS A 37 3.27 -20.09 17.16
CA LYS A 37 4.72 -20.08 17.49
C LYS A 37 5.45 -21.38 17.11
N ASP A 38 4.72 -22.45 16.91
CA ASP A 38 5.17 -23.77 16.49
C ASP A 38 5.33 -23.89 14.96
N ILE A 39 4.80 -22.94 14.18
CA ILE A 39 5.03 -22.89 12.73
C ILE A 39 6.44 -22.36 12.46
N LYS A 40 7.36 -23.27 12.12
CA LYS A 40 8.78 -22.94 11.87
C LYS A 40 9.31 -23.41 10.54
N ARG A 41 8.69 -24.41 9.94
CA ARG A 41 9.11 -25.03 8.68
C ARG A 41 8.05 -24.76 7.63
N ILE A 42 8.37 -23.87 6.68
CA ILE A 42 7.42 -23.38 5.70
C ILE A 42 7.76 -23.88 4.31
N GLY A 43 6.75 -24.38 3.61
CA GLY A 43 6.81 -24.64 2.18
C GLY A 43 6.17 -23.51 1.39
N ILE A 44 6.76 -23.15 0.24
CA ILE A 44 6.15 -22.26 -0.74
C ILE A 44 5.77 -23.09 -1.97
N VAL A 45 4.52 -23.01 -2.39
CA VAL A 45 3.98 -23.71 -3.56
C VAL A 45 3.48 -22.72 -4.61
N ASN A 46 3.52 -23.16 -5.86
CA ASN A 46 2.89 -22.48 -6.98
C ASN A 46 1.62 -23.25 -7.38
N GLU A 47 0.45 -22.62 -7.29
CA GLU A 47 -0.81 -23.17 -7.82
C GLU A 47 -1.11 -22.67 -9.24
N VAL A 48 -0.33 -21.72 -9.75
CA VAL A 48 -0.53 -21.15 -11.08
C VAL A 48 -0.14 -22.18 -12.14
N GLY A 49 -1.13 -22.59 -12.94
CA GLY A 49 -0.93 -23.48 -14.06
C GLY A 49 -0.09 -22.82 -15.16
N ILE A 50 0.76 -23.62 -15.82
CA ILE A 50 1.45 -23.17 -17.03
C ILE A 50 0.45 -23.28 -18.18
N SER A 51 0.06 -22.15 -18.75
CA SER A 51 -0.68 -22.13 -20.01
C SER A 51 0.32 -22.17 -21.16
N ASP A 52 0.12 -23.06 -22.14
CA ASP A 52 0.90 -23.09 -23.38
C ASP A 52 0.36 -22.08 -24.39
N ALA A 53 1.27 -21.34 -25.05
CA ALA A 53 0.88 -20.37 -26.06
C ALA A 53 0.33 -21.09 -27.30
N LYS A 54 -0.83 -20.66 -27.79
CA LYS A 54 -1.31 -21.08 -29.12
C LYS A 54 -0.65 -20.20 -30.17
N ASP A 55 0.18 -20.83 -31.00
CA ASP A 55 0.86 -20.22 -32.15
C ASP A 55 -0.13 -19.81 -33.25
N GLN A 56 -0.75 -18.64 -33.12
CA GLN A 56 -1.32 -17.91 -34.27
C GLN A 56 -0.95 -16.43 -34.17
N VAL A 57 0.04 -16.04 -34.98
CA VAL A 57 0.64 -14.70 -34.98
C VAL A 57 0.24 -13.97 -36.26
N SER A 58 -0.48 -12.86 -36.13
CA SER A 58 -0.63 -11.88 -37.22
C SER A 58 -0.99 -10.45 -36.79
N SER A 59 -1.23 -10.18 -35.49
CA SER A 59 -1.59 -8.84 -34.98
C SER A 59 -0.67 -8.34 -33.86
N LEU A 60 -0.64 -7.01 -33.63
CA LEU A 60 0.03 -6.37 -32.50
C LEU A 60 -0.45 -6.94 -31.16
N GLU A 61 -1.76 -7.18 -31.05
CA GLU A 61 -2.40 -7.81 -29.87
C GLU A 61 -1.88 -9.24 -29.64
N ALA A 62 -1.71 -10.04 -30.70
CA ALA A 62 -1.17 -11.40 -30.57
C ALA A 62 0.28 -11.39 -30.09
N LEU A 63 1.10 -10.44 -30.55
CA LEU A 63 2.49 -10.29 -30.09
C LEU A 63 2.56 -9.91 -28.61
N VAL A 64 1.74 -8.94 -28.19
CA VAL A 64 1.65 -8.52 -26.78
C VAL A 64 1.19 -9.70 -25.92
N LYS A 65 0.11 -10.39 -26.30
CA LYS A 65 -0.43 -11.53 -25.56
C LYS A 65 0.57 -12.69 -25.42
N ALA A 66 1.29 -13.03 -26.51
CA ALA A 66 2.32 -14.07 -26.45
C ALA A 66 3.48 -13.67 -25.52
N THR A 67 3.84 -12.39 -25.53
CA THR A 67 4.85 -11.85 -24.61
C THR A 67 4.35 -11.89 -23.16
N ASP A 68 3.10 -11.49 -22.91
CA ASP A 68 2.49 -11.48 -21.57
C ASP A 68 2.47 -12.88 -20.96
N GLN A 69 2.10 -13.89 -21.75
CA GLN A 69 2.11 -15.27 -21.28
C GLN A 69 3.51 -15.75 -20.89
N LYS A 70 4.54 -15.38 -21.65
CA LYS A 70 5.93 -15.67 -21.27
C LYS A 70 6.32 -14.94 -19.99
N LEU A 71 6.01 -13.64 -19.92
CA LEU A 71 6.31 -12.80 -18.77
C LEU A 71 5.52 -13.21 -17.52
N ALA A 72 4.34 -13.81 -17.67
CA ALA A 72 3.57 -14.30 -16.55
C ALA A 72 4.28 -15.45 -15.83
N ASN A 73 4.93 -16.34 -16.57
CA ASN A 73 5.76 -17.40 -15.98
C ASN A 73 6.96 -16.81 -15.23
N GLU A 74 7.70 -15.88 -15.86
CA GLU A 74 8.84 -15.18 -15.23
C GLU A 74 8.41 -14.39 -13.99
N GLY A 75 7.26 -13.74 -14.05
CA GLY A 75 6.68 -12.98 -12.94
C GLY A 75 6.23 -13.85 -11.78
N THR A 76 5.64 -15.02 -12.07
CA THR A 76 5.26 -16.04 -11.07
C THR A 76 6.48 -16.54 -10.30
N GLU A 77 7.55 -16.87 -11.01
CA GLU A 77 8.83 -17.27 -10.39
C GLU A 77 9.41 -16.13 -9.55
N ALA A 78 9.46 -14.91 -10.09
CA ALA A 78 9.97 -13.74 -9.39
C ALA A 78 9.18 -13.42 -8.12
N ALA A 79 7.85 -13.58 -8.15
CA ALA A 79 6.98 -13.39 -6.99
C ALA A 79 7.28 -14.42 -5.88
N ILE A 80 7.41 -15.69 -6.24
CA ILE A 80 7.78 -16.76 -5.29
C ILE A 80 9.17 -16.51 -4.70
N GLU A 81 10.14 -16.08 -5.51
CA GLU A 81 11.48 -15.70 -5.05
C GLU A 81 11.44 -14.52 -4.07
N GLY A 82 10.63 -13.50 -4.36
CA GLY A 82 10.45 -12.35 -3.48
C GLY A 82 9.89 -12.73 -2.12
N LEU A 83 8.88 -13.60 -2.11
CA LEU A 83 8.32 -14.15 -0.87
C LEU A 83 9.36 -15.00 -0.13
N LEU A 84 10.07 -15.89 -0.84
CA LEU A 84 11.12 -16.72 -0.26
C LEU A 84 12.17 -15.87 0.45
N ALA A 85 12.68 -14.83 -0.20
CA ALA A 85 13.70 -13.95 0.37
C ALA A 85 13.21 -13.25 1.64
N GLU A 86 11.97 -12.76 1.64
CA GLU A 86 11.39 -12.10 2.81
C GLU A 86 11.19 -13.05 3.99
N LEU A 87 10.70 -14.27 3.72
CA LEU A 87 10.50 -15.30 4.75
C LEU A 87 11.83 -15.86 5.26
N GLN A 88 12.84 -16.04 4.40
CA GLN A 88 14.17 -16.49 4.82
C GLN A 88 14.90 -15.45 5.69
N ALA A 89 14.62 -14.16 5.49
CA ALA A 89 15.11 -13.10 6.35
C ALA A 89 14.42 -13.08 7.73
N ASP A 90 13.29 -13.78 7.89
CA ASP A 90 12.56 -13.87 9.15
C ASP A 90 13.09 -15.01 10.03
N LYS A 91 13.69 -14.64 11.17
CA LYS A 91 14.33 -15.56 12.12
C LYS A 91 13.36 -16.50 12.85
N ARG A 92 12.04 -16.32 12.72
CA ARG A 92 11.07 -17.25 13.28
C ARG A 92 11.09 -18.61 12.60
N PHE A 93 11.54 -18.66 11.35
CA PHE A 93 11.48 -19.87 10.54
C PHE A 93 12.84 -20.57 10.52
N ASP A 94 12.84 -21.84 10.92
CA ASP A 94 14.02 -22.71 10.87
C ASP A 94 14.30 -23.15 9.43
N THR A 95 13.26 -23.25 8.60
CA THR A 95 13.37 -23.70 7.21
C THR A 95 12.30 -23.05 6.35
N VAL A 96 12.71 -22.48 5.21
CA VAL A 96 11.80 -21.99 4.16
C VAL A 96 12.28 -22.56 2.84
N MET A 97 11.40 -23.28 2.12
CA MET A 97 11.76 -23.93 0.87
C MET A 97 10.65 -23.87 -0.17
N ILE A 98 11.03 -23.79 -1.44
CA ILE A 98 10.10 -23.90 -2.57
C ILE A 98 9.88 -25.39 -2.89
N ILE A 99 8.61 -25.80 -2.99
CA ILE A 99 8.25 -27.18 -3.33
C ILE A 99 7.91 -27.26 -4.82
N LYS A 100 8.88 -27.71 -5.62
CA LYS A 100 8.76 -27.78 -7.09
C LYS A 100 7.81 -28.86 -7.60
N SER A 101 7.53 -29.91 -6.80
CA SER A 101 6.64 -31.01 -7.20
C SER A 101 5.16 -30.62 -7.26
N ALA A 102 4.81 -29.46 -6.71
CA ALA A 102 3.48 -28.85 -6.75
C ALA A 102 2.87 -28.92 -8.16
N ASN A 103 3.57 -28.41 -9.19
CA ASN A 103 3.06 -28.34 -10.56
C ASN A 103 2.71 -29.72 -11.18
N SER A 104 3.24 -30.83 -10.64
CA SER A 104 2.93 -32.20 -11.09
C SER A 104 1.80 -32.87 -10.30
N ILE A 105 1.49 -32.35 -9.11
CA ILE A 105 0.40 -32.82 -8.24
C ILE A 105 -0.90 -32.11 -8.63
N TRP A 106 -0.80 -30.87 -9.08
CA TRP A 106 -1.93 -30.05 -9.54
C TRP A 106 -2.21 -30.35 -11.02
N ASP A 107 -3.18 -31.21 -11.30
CA ASP A 107 -3.69 -31.41 -12.67
C ASP A 107 -3.98 -30.04 -13.28
N SER A 108 -3.44 -29.77 -14.48
CA SER A 108 -3.49 -28.50 -15.21
C SER A 108 -4.92 -28.08 -15.63
N LYS A 109 -5.93 -28.72 -15.05
CA LYS A 109 -7.37 -28.51 -15.22
C LYS A 109 -8.06 -27.96 -13.98
N ARG A 110 -7.34 -27.77 -12.86
CA ARG A 110 -7.92 -27.11 -11.69
C ARG A 110 -8.14 -25.64 -12.02
N ASN A 111 -9.36 -25.15 -11.81
CA ASN A 111 -9.62 -23.72 -11.89
C ASN A 111 -8.75 -23.02 -10.84
N GLU A 112 -8.08 -21.93 -11.22
CA GLU A 112 -7.20 -21.08 -10.38
C GLU A 112 -7.89 -20.54 -9.10
N GLN A 113 -9.19 -20.78 -8.96
CA GLN A 113 -10.03 -20.33 -7.84
C GLN A 113 -10.25 -21.40 -6.78
N GLN A 114 -9.86 -22.66 -7.03
CA GLN A 114 -10.13 -23.76 -6.11
C GLN A 114 -8.96 -23.96 -5.14
N GLU A 115 -9.26 -23.97 -3.84
CA GLU A 115 -8.28 -24.29 -2.79
C GLU A 115 -7.69 -25.69 -2.97
N ILE A 116 -6.46 -25.85 -2.50
CA ILE A 116 -5.84 -27.17 -2.37
C ILE A 116 -6.63 -28.01 -1.35
N PRO A 117 -7.10 -29.23 -1.70
CA PRO A 117 -7.69 -30.17 -0.76
C PRO A 117 -6.76 -30.49 0.39
N TRP A 118 -7.31 -30.48 1.59
CA TRP A 118 -6.59 -30.81 2.83
C TRP A 118 -5.77 -32.11 2.77
N PRO A 119 -6.26 -33.24 2.20
CA PRO A 119 -5.45 -34.46 2.13
C PRO A 119 -4.17 -34.31 1.29
N GLU A 120 -4.20 -33.46 0.26
CA GLU A 120 -3.04 -33.20 -0.60
C GLU A 120 -2.02 -32.30 0.14
N LEU A 121 -2.50 -31.28 0.85
CA LEU A 121 -1.66 -30.43 1.73
C LEU A 121 -1.05 -31.22 2.88
N GLU A 122 -1.83 -32.04 3.57
CA GLU A 122 -1.36 -32.89 4.67
C GLU A 122 -0.24 -33.81 4.20
N ARG A 123 -0.42 -34.50 3.07
CA ARG A 123 0.62 -35.36 2.49
C ARG A 123 1.88 -34.57 2.15
N LEU A 124 1.74 -33.43 1.47
CA LEU A 124 2.85 -32.56 1.08
C LEU A 124 3.63 -32.08 2.32
N CYS A 125 2.95 -31.74 3.41
CA CYS A 125 3.57 -31.31 4.66
C CYS A 125 4.25 -32.46 5.39
N LEU A 126 3.65 -33.66 5.42
CA LEU A 126 4.25 -34.83 6.04
C LEU A 126 5.52 -35.29 5.31
N GLU A 127 5.51 -35.30 3.98
CA GLU A 127 6.66 -35.71 3.15
C GLU A 127 7.84 -34.73 3.30
N ASN A 128 7.56 -33.43 3.37
CA ASN A 128 8.58 -32.38 3.45
C ASN A 128 8.85 -31.89 4.88
N LYS A 129 8.16 -32.45 5.89
CA LYS A 129 8.23 -32.07 7.31
C LYS A 129 7.95 -30.58 7.56
N LEU A 130 6.85 -30.09 7.01
CA LEU A 130 6.42 -28.69 7.07
C LEU A 130 5.30 -28.48 8.09
N ASP A 131 5.25 -27.28 8.63
CA ASP A 131 4.23 -26.83 9.59
C ASP A 131 3.15 -26.00 8.89
N ALA A 132 3.50 -25.25 7.85
CA ALA A 132 2.56 -24.44 7.07
C ALA A 132 2.98 -24.35 5.59
N VAL A 133 2.02 -24.01 4.73
CA VAL A 133 2.23 -23.83 3.29
C VAL A 133 1.78 -22.46 2.86
N PHE A 134 2.68 -21.72 2.21
CA PHE A 134 2.39 -20.47 1.52
C PHE A 134 2.17 -20.79 0.05
N SER A 135 1.14 -20.20 -0.55
CA SER A 135 0.78 -20.50 -1.92
C SER A 135 0.57 -19.23 -2.73
N LEU A 136 1.16 -19.21 -3.92
CA LEU A 136 0.72 -18.33 -5.00
C LEU A 136 -0.50 -18.98 -5.67
N ALA A 137 -1.68 -18.55 -5.24
CA ALA A 137 -2.98 -19.11 -5.63
C ALA A 137 -3.41 -18.69 -7.04
N SER A 138 -3.10 -17.46 -7.45
CA SER A 138 -3.39 -16.96 -8.80
C SER A 138 -2.34 -15.96 -9.23
N TYR A 139 -2.02 -15.95 -10.53
CA TYR A 139 -1.17 -14.94 -11.14
C TYR A 139 -1.67 -14.72 -12.56
N GLN A 140 -2.14 -13.51 -12.86
CA GLN A 140 -2.65 -13.16 -14.18
C GLN A 140 -2.10 -11.80 -14.61
N THR A 141 -1.89 -11.65 -15.91
CA THR A 141 -1.47 -10.38 -16.51
C THR A 141 -2.41 -10.04 -17.66
N ASP A 142 -2.96 -8.84 -17.66
CA ASP A 142 -3.75 -8.32 -18.76
C ASP A 142 -3.16 -7.00 -19.25
N THR A 143 -2.94 -6.87 -20.56
CA THR A 143 -2.32 -5.68 -21.14
C THR A 143 -3.28 -4.96 -22.07
N ARG A 144 -3.61 -3.73 -21.70
CA ARG A 144 -4.35 -2.80 -22.55
C ARG A 144 -3.40 -2.01 -23.45
N ILE A 145 -3.63 -2.08 -24.75
CA ILE A 145 -2.82 -1.39 -25.77
C ILE A 145 -3.53 -0.10 -26.19
N THR A 146 -2.83 1.03 -26.15
CA THR A 146 -3.29 2.30 -26.72
C THR A 146 -2.29 2.81 -27.75
N GLU A 147 -2.73 3.01 -29.00
CA GLU A 147 -1.93 3.60 -30.07
C GLU A 147 -2.41 5.02 -30.39
N ARG A 148 -1.47 5.96 -30.56
CA ARG A 148 -1.75 7.34 -31.00
C ARG A 148 -0.76 7.80 -32.07
N LYS A 149 -1.20 8.66 -32.99
CA LYS A 149 -0.30 9.36 -33.91
C LYS A 149 0.46 10.42 -33.13
N SER A 150 1.77 10.49 -33.37
CA SER A 150 2.67 11.40 -32.67
C SER A 150 3.77 11.85 -33.64
N SER A 151 4.77 12.56 -33.14
CA SER A 151 6.01 12.86 -33.85
C SER A 151 7.20 12.60 -32.93
N MET A 152 8.36 12.31 -33.51
CA MET A 152 9.60 12.09 -32.78
C MET A 152 10.76 12.83 -33.46
N GLU A 153 11.78 13.18 -32.67
CA GLU A 153 13.02 13.73 -33.19
C GLU A 153 13.90 12.61 -33.73
N GLU A 154 14.43 12.79 -34.94
CA GLU A 154 15.38 11.90 -35.58
C GLU A 154 16.51 12.73 -36.22
N LEU A 155 17.72 12.17 -36.27
CA LEU A 155 18.85 12.82 -36.93
C LEU A 155 18.80 12.52 -38.44
N ASP A 156 18.82 13.57 -39.26
CA ASP A 156 18.96 13.42 -40.70
C ASP A 156 20.40 13.01 -41.09
N LEU A 157 20.63 12.79 -42.40
CA LEU A 157 21.95 12.44 -42.94
C LEU A 157 23.04 13.49 -42.67
N MET A 158 22.65 14.72 -42.31
CA MET A 158 23.55 15.82 -41.94
C MET A 158 23.69 15.98 -40.41
N ARG A 159 23.15 15.04 -39.62
CA ARG A 159 23.12 15.04 -38.14
C ARG A 159 22.35 16.24 -37.56
N MET A 160 21.35 16.74 -38.27
CA MET A 160 20.41 17.73 -37.74
C MET A 160 19.15 17.05 -37.21
N ALA A 161 18.64 17.51 -36.07
CA ALA A 161 17.39 17.02 -35.50
C ALA A 161 16.20 17.50 -36.34
N VAL A 162 15.40 16.54 -36.84
CA VAL A 162 14.17 16.79 -37.60
C VAL A 162 13.00 16.05 -36.97
N MET A 163 11.81 16.65 -37.04
CA MET A 163 10.58 16.02 -36.54
C MET A 163 9.98 15.12 -37.62
N VAL A 164 9.89 13.82 -37.34
CA VAL A 164 9.28 12.84 -38.25
C VAL A 164 7.96 12.30 -37.68
N PRO A 165 7.00 11.90 -38.53
CA PRO A 165 5.78 11.23 -38.07
C PRO A 165 6.11 9.94 -37.32
N ALA A 166 5.46 9.72 -36.17
CA ALA A 166 5.66 8.55 -35.33
C ALA A 166 4.32 7.95 -34.86
N ARG A 167 4.40 6.72 -34.37
CA ARG A 167 3.35 6.05 -33.60
C ARG A 167 3.82 5.95 -32.16
N GLU A 168 2.98 6.45 -31.27
CA GLU A 168 3.14 6.35 -29.83
C GLU A 168 2.29 5.21 -29.32
N LEU A 169 2.93 4.25 -28.65
CA LEU A 169 2.31 3.08 -28.07
C LEU A 169 2.38 3.20 -26.55
N THR A 170 1.24 3.04 -25.88
CA THR A 170 1.15 2.89 -24.43
C THR A 170 0.63 1.49 -24.11
N LEU A 171 1.38 0.75 -23.29
CA LEU A 171 0.96 -0.53 -22.72
C LEU A 171 0.67 -0.32 -21.25
N GLU A 172 -0.55 -0.59 -20.84
CA GLU A 172 -0.95 -0.63 -19.42
C GLU A 172 -1.16 -2.10 -19.06
N THR A 173 -0.26 -2.65 -18.27
CA THR A 173 -0.29 -4.05 -17.83
C THR A 173 -0.81 -4.09 -16.40
N LEU A 174 -1.97 -4.71 -16.20
CA LEU A 174 -2.50 -5.07 -14.89
C LEU A 174 -1.93 -6.44 -14.52
N ILE A 175 -1.36 -6.54 -13.32
CA ILE A 175 -0.88 -7.78 -12.73
C ILE A 175 -1.75 -8.10 -11.53
N GLU A 176 -2.47 -9.22 -11.57
CA GLU A 176 -3.31 -9.69 -10.47
C GLU A 176 -2.66 -10.91 -9.81
N ASN A 177 -2.32 -10.78 -8.53
CA ASN A 177 -1.66 -11.82 -7.75
C ASN A 177 -2.53 -12.22 -6.57
N GLY A 178 -2.68 -13.52 -6.33
CA GLY A 178 -3.43 -14.07 -5.22
C GLY A 178 -2.53 -14.92 -4.33
N TRP A 179 -2.58 -14.69 -3.02
CA TRP A 179 -1.76 -15.42 -2.06
C TRP A 179 -2.62 -16.07 -0.98
N ARG A 180 -2.17 -17.22 -0.49
CA ARG A 180 -2.79 -17.95 0.62
C ARG A 180 -1.75 -18.51 1.58
N ILE A 181 -2.14 -18.65 2.85
CA ILE A 181 -1.40 -19.41 3.86
C ILE A 181 -2.30 -20.52 4.40
N TYR A 182 -1.80 -21.74 4.41
CA TYR A 182 -2.49 -22.92 4.91
C TYR A 182 -1.84 -23.46 6.17
N ASP A 183 -2.66 -23.73 7.18
CA ASP A 183 -2.35 -24.67 8.25
C ASP A 183 -2.96 -26.04 7.89
N PRO A 184 -2.15 -27.03 7.51
CA PRO A 184 -2.63 -28.34 7.07
C PRO A 184 -3.19 -29.18 8.22
N PHE A 185 -2.76 -28.94 9.47
CA PHE A 185 -3.12 -29.77 10.62
C PHE A 185 -4.39 -29.25 11.29
N GLU A 186 -4.55 -27.92 11.37
CA GLU A 186 -5.81 -27.29 11.80
C GLU A 186 -6.85 -27.21 10.68
N LYS A 187 -6.46 -27.48 9.42
CA LYS A 187 -7.31 -27.39 8.22
C LYS A 187 -7.91 -25.99 8.06
N LYS A 188 -7.04 -24.99 8.17
CA LYS A 188 -7.43 -23.59 8.18
C LYS A 188 -6.62 -22.79 7.17
N VAL A 189 -7.30 -21.92 6.43
CA VAL A 189 -6.67 -20.86 5.67
C VAL A 189 -6.38 -19.71 6.63
N LEU A 190 -5.10 -19.43 6.88
CA LEU A 190 -4.64 -18.42 7.84
C LEU A 190 -4.70 -17.00 7.26
N ASP A 191 -4.52 -16.87 5.94
CA ASP A 191 -4.65 -15.60 5.20
C ASP A 191 -4.99 -15.91 3.74
N GLU A 192 -5.75 -15.02 3.11
CA GLU A 192 -6.02 -15.03 1.67
C GLU A 192 -6.21 -13.59 1.20
N ILE A 193 -5.43 -13.18 0.21
CA ILE A 193 -5.57 -11.84 -0.39
C ILE A 193 -5.40 -11.89 -1.90
N LYS A 194 -5.92 -10.85 -2.55
CA LYS A 194 -5.60 -10.50 -3.93
C LYS A 194 -5.00 -9.12 -3.97
N VAL A 195 -3.96 -8.96 -4.76
CA VAL A 195 -3.21 -7.72 -4.93
C VAL A 195 -3.15 -7.42 -6.42
N ASN A 196 -3.48 -6.18 -6.77
CA ASN A 196 -3.46 -5.69 -8.13
C ASN A 196 -2.38 -4.63 -8.25
N GLU A 197 -1.48 -4.81 -9.21
CA GLU A 197 -0.37 -3.92 -9.53
C GLU A 197 -0.50 -3.44 -10.98
N GLU A 198 -0.06 -2.22 -11.28
CA GLU A 198 -0.14 -1.65 -12.63
C GLU A 198 1.23 -1.20 -13.12
N ILE A 199 1.54 -1.53 -14.38
CA ILE A 199 2.74 -1.08 -15.08
C ILE A 199 2.32 -0.33 -16.34
N VAL A 200 2.79 0.90 -16.48
CA VAL A 200 2.57 1.71 -17.68
C VAL A 200 3.89 1.91 -18.42
N LEU A 201 3.95 1.47 -19.67
CA LEU A 201 5.10 1.65 -20.56
C LEU A 201 4.70 2.44 -21.80
N GLN A 202 5.58 3.35 -22.21
CA GLN A 202 5.35 4.22 -23.35
C GLN A 202 6.57 4.24 -24.26
N ALA A 203 6.34 4.15 -25.56
CA ALA A 203 7.39 4.25 -26.56
C ALA A 203 6.88 4.88 -27.85
N LYS A 204 7.78 5.54 -28.58
CA LYS A 204 7.53 6.13 -29.90
C LYS A 204 8.46 5.51 -30.93
N ALA A 205 7.93 5.19 -32.11
CA ALA A 205 8.71 4.75 -33.26
C ALA A 205 7.96 4.99 -34.57
N GLU A 206 8.57 4.69 -35.71
CA GLU A 206 7.94 4.78 -37.04
C GLU A 206 6.68 3.90 -37.18
N SER A 207 6.61 2.79 -36.44
CA SER A 207 5.47 1.86 -36.43
C SER A 207 5.16 1.38 -35.01
N ALA A 208 3.92 0.93 -34.77
CA ALA A 208 3.52 0.37 -33.47
C ALA A 208 4.32 -0.87 -33.08
N VAL A 209 4.69 -1.73 -34.05
CA VAL A 209 5.53 -2.91 -33.81
C VAL A 209 6.96 -2.51 -33.44
N SER A 210 7.51 -1.47 -34.09
CA SER A 210 8.83 -0.93 -33.74
C SER A 210 8.82 -0.30 -32.35
N ALA A 211 7.74 0.39 -31.97
CA ALA A 211 7.58 0.98 -30.65
C ALA A 211 7.46 -0.11 -29.57
N LEU A 212 6.73 -1.20 -29.85
CA LEU A 212 6.69 -2.36 -28.96
C LEU A 212 8.09 -2.97 -28.75
N ARG A 213 8.88 -3.12 -29.82
CA ARG A 213 10.24 -3.68 -29.75
C ARG A 213 11.23 -2.79 -29.01
N SER A 214 11.00 -1.47 -28.95
CA SER A 214 11.88 -0.56 -28.20
C SER A 214 11.59 -0.53 -26.69
N MET A 215 10.46 -1.09 -26.24
CA MET A 215 10.13 -1.29 -24.81
C MET A 215 10.94 -2.42 -24.18
N THR A 216 12.26 -2.30 -24.21
CA THR A 216 13.19 -3.33 -23.73
C THR A 216 13.11 -3.58 -22.22
N ASN A 217 12.69 -2.59 -21.44
CA ASN A 217 12.51 -2.69 -19.98
C ASN A 217 11.21 -3.38 -19.56
N ARG A 218 10.37 -3.82 -20.50
CA ARG A 218 9.06 -4.42 -20.18
C ARG A 218 9.17 -5.64 -19.28
N ALA A 219 10.10 -6.54 -19.61
CA ALA A 219 10.33 -7.75 -18.84
C ALA A 219 10.83 -7.43 -17.43
N ASP A 220 11.86 -6.57 -17.33
CA ASP A 220 12.47 -6.19 -16.06
C ASP A 220 11.48 -5.50 -15.12
N SER A 221 10.65 -4.58 -15.65
CA SER A 221 9.61 -3.91 -14.86
C SER A 221 8.61 -4.91 -14.28
N LEU A 222 8.13 -5.85 -15.11
CA LEU A 222 7.17 -6.87 -14.67
C LEU A 222 7.80 -7.78 -13.61
N VAL A 223 8.98 -8.33 -13.87
CA VAL A 223 9.71 -9.18 -12.92
C VAL A 223 9.99 -8.45 -11.60
N SER A 224 10.37 -7.18 -11.65
CA SER A 224 10.64 -6.38 -10.45
C SER A 224 9.38 -6.16 -9.62
N VAL A 225 8.26 -5.78 -10.26
CA VAL A 225 6.97 -5.59 -9.57
C VAL A 225 6.47 -6.90 -8.98
N SER A 226 6.54 -8.00 -9.72
CA SER A 226 6.10 -9.31 -9.23
C SER A 226 6.94 -9.79 -8.04
N ARG A 227 8.27 -9.60 -8.07
CA ARG A 227 9.14 -9.87 -6.91
C ARG A 227 8.77 -9.00 -5.71
N GLY A 228 8.50 -7.72 -5.93
CA GLY A 228 8.02 -6.81 -4.90
C GLY A 228 6.69 -7.26 -4.29
N SER A 229 5.77 -7.79 -5.10
CA SER A 229 4.47 -8.32 -4.64
C SER A 229 4.64 -9.51 -3.68
N GLY A 230 5.52 -10.46 -4.02
CA GLY A 230 5.82 -11.59 -3.13
C GLY A 230 6.52 -11.19 -1.84
N SER A 231 7.52 -10.31 -1.91
CA SER A 231 8.17 -9.75 -0.71
C SER A 231 7.16 -9.00 0.18
N SER A 232 6.31 -8.16 -0.41
CA SER A 232 5.25 -7.44 0.30
C SER A 232 4.26 -8.38 0.98
N TYR A 233 3.98 -9.55 0.38
CA TYR A 233 3.15 -10.56 1.02
C TYR A 233 3.80 -11.10 2.30
N GLY A 234 5.09 -11.43 2.26
CA GLY A 234 5.85 -11.86 3.45
C GLY A 234 5.89 -10.81 4.56
N MET A 235 5.95 -9.52 4.20
CA MET A 235 5.93 -8.42 5.16
C MET A 235 4.64 -8.34 5.99
N ARG A 236 3.52 -8.94 5.53
CA ARG A 236 2.26 -8.99 6.30
C ARG A 236 2.35 -9.78 7.61
N LEU A 237 3.43 -10.54 7.78
CA LEU A 237 3.71 -11.27 9.02
C LEU A 237 4.43 -10.43 10.07
N LYS A 238 4.74 -9.16 9.76
CA LYS A 238 5.52 -8.25 10.61
C LYS A 238 4.73 -6.97 10.88
N PRO A 239 4.80 -6.43 12.11
CA PRO A 239 4.32 -5.08 12.39
C PRO A 239 5.05 -4.03 11.56
N VAL A 240 4.37 -2.95 11.20
CA VAL A 240 4.92 -1.90 10.32
C VAL A 240 4.52 -0.50 10.77
N ASN A 241 5.43 0.46 10.61
CA ASN A 241 5.11 1.87 10.75
C ASN A 241 4.45 2.38 9.49
N LYS A 242 3.18 2.75 9.59
CA LYS A 242 2.41 3.27 8.47
C LYS A 242 2.37 4.79 8.50
N ALA A 243 2.68 5.39 7.36
CA ALA A 243 2.50 6.83 7.15
C ALA A 243 1.00 7.14 7.01
N ILE A 244 0.51 8.10 7.78
CA ILE A 244 -0.88 8.54 7.79
C ILE A 244 -0.90 10.06 7.82
N GLU A 245 -1.78 10.67 7.03
CA GLU A 245 -1.97 12.12 7.04
C GLU A 245 -2.89 12.55 8.20
N ARG A 246 -2.50 13.64 8.88
CA ARG A 246 -3.29 14.31 9.90
C ARG A 246 -3.46 15.78 9.56
N GLN A 247 -4.65 16.30 9.83
CA GLN A 247 -4.95 17.71 9.63
C GLN A 247 -4.62 18.49 10.89
N VAL A 248 -3.79 19.53 10.74
CA VAL A 248 -3.47 20.51 11.78
C VAL A 248 -4.12 21.84 11.42
N TYR A 249 -4.78 22.51 12.35
CA TYR A 249 -5.37 23.83 12.13
C TYR A 249 -4.26 24.89 12.03
N ILE A 250 -4.29 25.66 10.94
CA ILE A 250 -3.31 26.73 10.66
C ILE A 250 -3.95 28.12 10.56
N LYS A 251 -5.28 28.21 10.76
CA LYS A 251 -6.03 29.47 10.88
C LYS A 251 -7.15 29.33 11.91
N GLY A 252 -7.50 30.45 12.54
CA GLY A 252 -8.62 30.52 13.50
C GLY A 252 -8.42 31.57 14.58
N SER A 253 -7.16 31.90 14.90
CA SER A 253 -6.72 33.00 15.75
C SER A 253 -5.35 33.49 15.26
N ASP A 254 -4.92 34.67 15.74
CA ASP A 254 -3.62 35.24 15.40
C ASP A 254 -2.47 34.29 15.80
N ARG A 255 -2.53 33.61 16.96
CA ARG A 255 -1.46 32.69 17.37
C ARG A 255 -1.44 31.39 16.59
N ILE A 256 -2.61 30.88 16.18
CA ILE A 256 -2.68 29.71 15.30
C ILE A 256 -2.10 30.05 13.92
N GLU A 257 -2.35 31.26 13.41
CA GLU A 257 -1.79 31.71 12.14
C GLU A 257 -0.28 32.01 12.24
N GLU A 258 0.19 32.57 13.36
CA GLU A 258 1.62 32.68 13.67
C GLU A 258 2.30 31.30 13.73
N ALA A 259 1.61 30.29 14.28
CA ALA A 259 2.14 28.93 14.40
C ALA A 259 2.26 28.20 13.05
N LYS A 260 1.62 28.70 11.99
CA LYS A 260 1.67 28.10 10.65
C LYS A 260 3.09 27.91 10.16
N GLU A 261 3.93 28.94 10.29
CA GLU A 261 5.33 28.88 9.82
C GLU A 261 6.13 27.82 10.58
N ALA A 262 5.88 27.69 11.89
CA ALA A 262 6.51 26.65 12.70
C ALA A 262 6.06 25.25 12.26
N VAL A 263 4.77 25.04 11.96
CA VAL A 263 4.27 23.76 11.42
C VAL A 263 4.91 23.42 10.07
N LEU A 264 5.02 24.38 9.16
CA LEU A 264 5.61 24.17 7.83
C LEU A 264 7.10 23.82 7.88
N ASN A 265 7.81 24.35 8.87
CA ASN A 265 9.22 24.06 9.11
C ASN A 265 9.43 22.89 10.09
N GLU A 266 8.37 22.18 10.47
CA GLU A 266 8.38 21.09 11.47
C GLU A 266 8.96 21.50 12.85
N ASP A 267 8.95 22.80 13.17
CA ASP A 267 9.28 23.32 14.51
C ASP A 267 8.08 23.15 15.45
N TRP A 268 7.87 21.90 15.83
CA TRP A 268 6.79 21.49 16.72
C TRP A 268 6.85 22.11 18.11
N LEU A 269 8.04 22.51 18.58
CA LEU A 269 8.20 23.11 19.90
C LEU A 269 7.61 24.52 19.92
N GLU A 270 7.96 25.33 18.92
CA GLU A 270 7.43 26.69 18.81
C GLU A 270 5.93 26.67 18.48
N ALA A 271 5.49 25.76 17.61
CA ALA A 271 4.07 25.56 17.33
C ALA A 271 3.27 25.23 18.62
N ALA A 272 3.79 24.31 19.44
CA ALA A 272 3.16 23.96 20.73
C ALA A 272 3.08 25.14 21.68
N ARG A 273 4.15 25.95 21.77
CA ARG A 273 4.19 27.15 22.62
C ARG A 273 3.07 28.13 22.23
N LEU A 274 2.85 28.34 20.93
CA LEU A 274 1.80 29.23 20.43
C LEU A 274 0.41 28.66 20.68
N TRP A 275 0.17 27.37 20.47
CA TRP A 275 -1.11 26.72 20.76
C TRP A 275 -1.44 26.73 22.25
N GLN A 276 -0.45 26.59 23.14
CA GLN A 276 -0.65 26.69 24.58
C GLN A 276 -1.24 28.04 25.02
N LEU A 277 -0.87 29.13 24.35
CA LEU A 277 -1.42 30.46 24.62
C LEU A 277 -2.92 30.56 24.30
N GLU A 278 -3.42 29.70 23.42
CA GLU A 278 -4.82 29.68 22.97
C GLU A 278 -5.72 28.80 23.85
N LEU A 279 -5.18 28.05 24.80
CA LEU A 279 -5.94 27.14 25.66
C LEU A 279 -6.94 27.87 26.59
N ASN A 280 -6.73 29.16 26.85
CA ASN A 280 -7.65 29.99 27.64
C ASN A 280 -8.42 31.01 26.79
N HIS A 281 -8.42 30.86 25.45
CA HIS A 281 -9.10 31.78 24.55
C HIS A 281 -10.61 31.84 24.84
N GLN A 282 -11.25 33.00 24.68
CA GLN A 282 -12.67 33.19 25.02
C GLN A 282 -13.60 32.28 24.20
N LYS A 283 -13.31 32.13 22.91
CA LYS A 283 -14.08 31.28 21.98
C LYS A 283 -13.74 29.79 22.17
N PRO A 284 -14.73 28.92 22.47
CA PRO A 284 -14.49 27.49 22.66
C PRO A 284 -13.87 26.80 21.44
N ALA A 285 -14.29 27.17 20.23
CA ALA A 285 -13.74 26.61 18.99
C ALA A 285 -12.23 26.82 18.84
N ILE A 286 -11.68 27.96 19.31
CA ILE A 286 -10.24 28.22 19.24
C ILE A 286 -9.47 27.35 20.24
N ARG A 287 -10.00 27.18 21.45
CA ARG A 287 -9.44 26.25 22.43
C ARG A 287 -9.45 24.82 21.90
N ALA A 288 -10.54 24.40 21.24
CA ALA A 288 -10.65 23.08 20.62
C ALA A 288 -9.61 22.87 19.52
N MET A 289 -9.42 23.84 18.62
CA MET A 289 -8.38 23.79 17.58
C MET A 289 -6.98 23.69 18.17
N ALA A 290 -6.66 24.47 19.20
CA ALA A 290 -5.37 24.38 19.88
C ALA A 290 -5.14 23.01 20.53
N CYS A 291 -6.16 22.46 21.23
CA CYS A 291 -6.09 21.12 21.80
C CYS A 291 -5.94 20.03 20.72
N HIS A 292 -6.64 20.16 19.59
CA HIS A 292 -6.51 19.24 18.46
C HIS A 292 -5.09 19.25 17.89
N ASN A 293 -4.50 20.43 17.68
CA ASN A 293 -3.13 20.54 17.20
C ASN A 293 -2.11 19.92 18.19
N MET A 294 -2.33 20.13 19.49
CA MET A 294 -1.53 19.47 20.53
C MET A 294 -1.67 17.94 20.47
N ALA A 295 -2.86 17.41 20.20
CA ALA A 295 -3.06 15.97 20.02
C ALA A 295 -2.25 15.41 18.84
N VAL A 296 -2.29 16.08 17.68
CA VAL A 296 -1.48 15.69 16.50
C VAL A 296 0.02 15.71 16.81
N LEU A 297 0.50 16.71 17.54
CA LEU A 297 1.89 16.77 17.99
C LEU A 297 2.29 15.56 18.86
N TYR A 298 1.45 15.16 19.81
CA TYR A 298 1.76 14.01 20.65
C TYR A 298 1.67 12.69 19.88
N GLU A 299 0.79 12.60 18.87
CA GLU A 299 0.78 11.48 17.90
C GLU A 299 2.12 11.41 17.13
N ILE A 300 2.63 12.54 16.63
CA ILE A 300 3.95 12.63 15.96
C ILE A 300 5.09 12.18 16.90
N LYS A 301 4.99 12.51 18.18
CA LYS A 301 5.94 12.05 19.21
C LYS A 301 5.75 10.59 19.62
N ASN A 302 4.79 9.88 19.02
CA ASN A 302 4.43 8.51 19.34
C ASN A 302 3.97 8.31 20.80
N ASP A 303 3.44 9.37 21.42
CA ASP A 303 2.84 9.38 22.76
C ASP A 303 1.30 9.43 22.61
N LEU A 304 0.73 8.28 22.23
CA LEU A 304 -0.69 8.17 21.90
C LEU A 304 -1.59 8.37 23.12
N GLU A 305 -1.14 7.99 24.32
CA GLU A 305 -1.85 8.27 25.56
C GLU A 305 -2.07 9.77 25.75
N LYS A 306 -1.01 10.59 25.65
CA LYS A 306 -1.18 12.05 25.72
C LYS A 306 -1.96 12.62 24.55
N ALA A 307 -1.78 12.08 23.34
CA ALA A 307 -2.56 12.53 22.19
C ALA A 307 -4.06 12.37 22.44
N ILE A 308 -4.47 11.24 23.02
CA ILE A 308 -5.87 10.97 23.40
C ILE A 308 -6.36 11.97 24.46
N GLU A 309 -5.56 12.26 25.50
CA GLU A 309 -5.92 13.26 26.51
C GLU A 309 -6.22 14.63 25.89
N TRP A 310 -5.37 15.09 24.96
CA TRP A 310 -5.57 16.36 24.25
C TRP A 310 -6.78 16.31 23.30
N ALA A 311 -7.02 15.19 22.63
CA ALA A 311 -8.19 15.03 21.77
C ALA A 311 -9.50 15.04 22.56
N VAL A 312 -9.53 14.48 23.77
CA VAL A 312 -10.68 14.57 24.70
C VAL A 312 -10.94 16.03 25.10
N LEU A 313 -9.89 16.80 25.39
CA LEU A 313 -10.03 18.23 25.69
C LEU A 313 -10.58 19.02 24.50
N ALA A 314 -10.11 18.73 23.29
CA ALA A 314 -10.63 19.34 22.06
C ALA A 314 -12.14 19.11 21.90
N GLN A 315 -12.58 17.85 22.03
CA GLN A 315 -13.98 17.48 21.98
C GLN A 315 -14.81 18.14 23.08
N THR A 316 -14.26 18.27 24.30
CA THR A 316 -14.94 18.91 25.43
C THR A 316 -15.16 20.41 25.18
N HIS A 317 -14.25 21.08 24.47
CA HIS A 317 -14.38 22.49 24.13
C HIS A 317 -15.31 22.75 22.94
N GLU A 318 -15.31 21.88 21.93
CA GLU A 318 -16.20 21.97 20.78
C GLU A 318 -16.58 20.57 20.30
N GLU A 319 -17.81 20.16 20.53
CA GLU A 319 -18.30 18.87 20.06
C GLU A 319 -18.61 18.96 18.56
N ASN A 320 -17.73 18.39 17.73
CA ASN A 320 -17.93 18.29 16.29
C ASN A 320 -17.45 16.93 15.76
N LYS A 321 -17.92 16.58 14.56
CA LYS A 321 -17.62 15.27 13.94
C LYS A 321 -16.13 15.04 13.72
N GLU A 322 -15.37 16.10 13.43
CA GLU A 322 -13.92 16.01 13.18
C GLU A 322 -13.14 15.59 14.44
N HIS A 323 -13.39 16.26 15.57
CA HIS A 323 -12.72 15.94 16.84
C HIS A 323 -13.15 14.57 17.38
N ILE A 324 -14.43 14.20 17.22
CA ILE A 324 -14.93 12.86 17.57
C ILE A 324 -14.22 11.79 16.73
N GLY A 325 -14.19 11.97 15.41
CA GLY A 325 -13.55 11.02 14.49
C GLY A 325 -12.06 10.87 14.77
N TYR A 326 -11.38 11.98 15.06
CA TYR A 326 -9.96 11.94 15.37
C TYR A 326 -9.65 11.26 16.71
N LEU A 327 -10.43 11.54 17.76
CA LEU A 327 -10.30 10.85 19.06
C LEU A 327 -10.47 9.33 18.91
N GLU A 328 -11.51 8.88 18.20
CA GLU A 328 -11.73 7.45 17.99
C GLU A 328 -10.59 6.81 17.16
N THR A 329 -10.06 7.55 16.18
CA THR A 329 -8.88 7.11 15.41
C THR A 329 -7.67 6.93 16.33
N LEU A 330 -7.37 7.89 17.21
CA LEU A 330 -6.25 7.79 18.14
C LEU A 330 -6.39 6.61 19.12
N LYS A 331 -7.60 6.34 19.62
CA LYS A 331 -7.86 5.19 20.48
C LYS A 331 -7.59 3.87 19.76
N GLU A 332 -8.01 3.76 18.50
CA GLU A 332 -7.72 2.58 17.70
C GLU A 332 -6.21 2.47 17.42
N CYS A 333 -5.53 3.56 17.06
CA CYS A 333 -4.07 3.56 16.90
C CYS A 333 -3.35 3.09 18.17
N ALA A 334 -3.78 3.52 19.37
CA ALA A 334 -3.19 3.07 20.63
C ALA A 334 -3.39 1.57 20.87
N LYS A 335 -4.57 1.04 20.53
CA LYS A 335 -4.85 -0.40 20.61
C LYS A 335 -4.00 -1.20 19.62
N GLN A 336 -3.92 -0.74 18.37
CA GLN A 336 -3.12 -1.37 17.32
C GLN A 336 -1.62 -1.38 17.70
N LYS A 337 -1.10 -0.26 18.21
CA LYS A 337 0.29 -0.16 18.72
C LYS A 337 0.59 -1.20 19.81
N ARG A 338 -0.30 -1.37 20.79
CA ARG A 338 -0.10 -2.37 21.86
C ARG A 338 -0.05 -3.80 21.32
N LEU A 339 -0.89 -4.14 20.34
CA LEU A 339 -0.85 -5.46 19.70
C LEU A 339 0.44 -5.65 18.89
N ALA A 340 0.89 -4.61 18.20
CA ALA A 340 2.12 -4.61 17.44
C ALA A 340 3.35 -4.80 18.35
N GLU A 341 3.42 -4.10 19.47
CA GLU A 341 4.49 -4.23 20.46
C GLU A 341 4.56 -5.65 21.04
N GLN A 342 3.41 -6.28 21.33
CA GLN A 342 3.37 -7.68 21.76
C GLN A 342 3.91 -8.64 20.70
N GLN A 343 3.62 -8.38 19.42
CA GLN A 343 4.16 -9.18 18.31
C GLN A 343 5.68 -8.98 18.17
N LEU A 344 6.18 -7.74 18.32
CA LEU A 344 7.62 -7.45 18.29
C LEU A 344 8.37 -8.09 19.47
N GLU A 345 7.82 -8.05 20.68
CA GLU A 345 8.40 -8.72 21.85
C GLU A 345 8.50 -10.24 21.62
N ALA A 346 7.46 -10.84 21.03
CA ALA A 346 7.50 -12.26 20.67
C ALA A 346 8.58 -12.56 19.62
N LEU A 347 8.89 -11.61 18.72
CA LEU A 347 9.95 -11.73 17.72
C LEU A 347 11.35 -11.59 18.35
N ALA A 348 11.53 -10.69 19.30
CA ALA A 348 12.83 -10.46 19.97
C ALA A 348 13.37 -11.71 20.70
N VAL A 349 12.49 -12.63 21.11
CA VAL A 349 12.87 -13.92 21.70
C VAL A 349 13.69 -14.78 20.73
N PHE A 350 13.53 -14.60 19.42
CA PHE A 350 14.28 -15.34 18.39
C PHE A 350 15.62 -14.66 18.02
N GLU A 351 15.95 -13.50 18.61
CA GLU A 351 17.21 -12.79 18.36
C GLU A 351 18.30 -13.05 19.40
N GLN A 352 17.96 -13.76 20.49
CA GLN A 352 18.88 -14.24 21.53
C GLN A 352 19.26 -15.68 21.29
#